data_AF-A0A8H4NUL8-F1
#
_entry.id   AF-A0A8H4NUL8-F1
#
_cell.length_a   1.000
_cell.length_b   1.000
_cell.length_c   1.000
_cell.angle_alpha   90.00
_cell.angle_beta   90.00
_cell.angle_gamma   90.00
#
_symmetry.space_group_name_H-M   'P 1'
#
loop_
_entity.id
_entity.type
_entity.pdbx_description
1 polymer ?
#
loop_
_entity_poly.entity_id
_entity_poly.type
_entity_poly.pdbx_seq_one_letter_code
_entity_poly.pdbx_strand_id
1 'polypeptide(L)'
;MFFTDHGEYLRDLGLIEKWTSGLSDCLVKEPLIVGGGPIPEGVVINDMTEMVDLLPTVFGLCGVPELYPYNGKSLMPLINLVSGYKHKEFAFLEGGFLPRGKTLQHEKIQIVGKATACRDLEWTYVHRLYEMGELFDRKNDPKEGKQKADEPQRSVLHVSMSEHWWQEIS
;
A
#
# COMPACT_ATOMS: atom_id res chain seq x y z
N MET A 1 -9.94 -11.43 13.23
CA MET A 1 -8.93 -10.69 12.45
C MET A 1 -8.40 -9.56 13.31
N PHE A 2 -7.09 -9.38 13.37
CA PHE A 2 -6.41 -8.29 14.05
C PHE A 2 -5.56 -7.53 13.04
N PHE A 3 -5.70 -6.21 12.99
CA PHE A 3 -4.94 -5.31 12.14
C PHE A 3 -4.95 -3.88 12.70
N THR A 4 -4.10 -3.03 12.16
CA THR A 4 -3.98 -1.59 12.43
C THR A 4 -4.37 -0.80 11.18
N ASP A 5 -4.73 0.48 11.34
CA ASP A 5 -5.07 1.36 10.22
C ASP A 5 -3.83 1.92 9.52
N HIS A 6 -2.76 2.17 10.29
CA HIS A 6 -1.44 2.56 9.81
C HIS A 6 -0.39 2.35 10.92
N GLY A 7 0.88 2.43 10.53
CA GLY A 7 2.02 2.39 11.42
C GLY A 7 2.45 3.77 11.92
N GLU A 8 3.68 3.87 12.41
CA GLU A 8 4.20 5.07 13.07
C GLU A 8 5.71 5.17 12.79
N TYR A 9 6.24 6.39 12.57
CA TYR A 9 7.66 6.54 12.32
C TYR A 9 8.50 6.21 13.55
N LEU A 10 8.07 6.52 14.78
CA LEU A 10 8.84 6.23 16.00
C LEU A 10 10.34 6.68 15.93
N ARG A 11 10.65 7.77 15.22
CA ARG A 11 12.02 8.28 14.91
C ARG A 11 12.77 7.58 13.78
N ASP A 12 12.17 6.60 13.11
CA ASP A 12 12.66 6.11 11.82
C ASP A 12 12.71 7.27 10.82
N LEU A 13 13.76 7.28 10.00
CA LEU A 13 14.07 8.37 9.05
C LEU A 13 14.19 9.76 9.71
N GLY A 14 14.34 9.83 11.05
CA GLY A 14 14.36 11.07 11.81
C GLY A 14 12.99 11.74 11.96
N LEU A 15 11.90 11.05 11.63
CA LEU A 15 10.54 11.56 11.66
C LEU A 15 9.75 11.01 12.86
N ILE A 16 8.73 11.74 13.29
CA ILE A 16 7.77 11.30 14.30
C ILE A 16 6.36 11.44 13.75
N GLU A 17 5.41 10.77 14.40
CA GLU A 17 4.00 10.70 14.02
C GLU A 17 3.81 9.98 12.67
N LYS A 18 2.59 10.10 12.14
CA LYS A 18 2.31 9.87 10.72
C LYS A 18 2.28 11.18 9.96
N TRP A 19 2.78 11.16 8.74
CA TRP A 19 2.70 12.30 7.83
C TRP A 19 1.70 11.99 6.73
N THR A 20 0.88 12.97 6.36
CA THR A 20 -0.22 12.75 5.41
C THR A 20 0.24 12.27 4.05
N SER A 21 1.42 12.72 3.60
CA SER A 21 2.10 12.30 2.36
C SER A 21 3.19 11.23 2.61
N GLY A 22 3.25 10.68 3.83
CA GLY A 22 4.19 9.66 4.24
C GLY A 22 3.79 8.30 3.71
N LEU A 23 4.63 7.73 2.84
CA LEU A 23 4.43 6.43 2.22
C LEU A 23 5.70 5.59 2.44
N SER A 24 6.16 5.48 3.68
CA SER A 24 7.32 4.63 4.03
C SER A 24 6.82 3.28 4.53
N ASP A 25 7.57 2.19 4.34
CA ASP A 25 7.18 0.84 4.81
C ASP A 25 6.68 0.81 6.27
N CYS A 26 7.33 1.52 7.19
CA CYS A 26 6.94 1.59 8.60
C CYS A 26 5.57 2.23 8.89
N LEU A 27 4.99 2.97 7.92
CA LEU A 27 3.67 3.58 8.05
C LEU A 27 2.55 2.78 7.38
N VAL A 28 2.89 1.96 6.38
CA VAL A 28 1.90 1.39 5.45
C VAL A 28 1.89 -0.14 5.46
N LYS A 29 2.93 -0.78 6.00
CA LYS A 29 3.03 -2.23 6.11
C LYS A 29 2.53 -2.69 7.48
N GLU A 30 1.23 -2.92 7.53
CA GLU A 30 0.55 -3.26 8.78
C GLU A 30 0.54 -4.76 9.07
N PRO A 31 0.54 -5.15 10.36
CA PRO A 31 0.24 -6.52 10.73
C PRO A 31 -1.21 -6.86 10.37
N LEU A 32 -1.41 -7.99 9.70
CA LEU A 32 -2.72 -8.63 9.56
C LEU A 32 -2.63 -10.07 10.07
N ILE A 33 -3.31 -10.34 11.18
CA ILE A 33 -3.39 -11.67 11.79
C ILE A 33 -4.82 -12.18 11.70
N VAL A 34 -5.01 -13.29 11.01
CA VAL A 34 -6.30 -13.99 10.92
C VAL A 34 -6.22 -15.23 11.80
N GLY A 35 -7.17 -15.34 12.73
CA GLY A 35 -7.21 -16.39 13.75
C GLY A 35 -8.66 -16.80 14.04
N GLY A 36 -8.85 -18.07 14.40
CA GLY A 36 -10.14 -18.66 14.75
C GLY A 36 -10.81 -19.44 13.60
N GLY A 37 -11.77 -20.30 13.95
CA GLY A 37 -12.45 -21.17 12.98
C GLY A 37 -11.57 -22.32 12.45
N PRO A 38 -11.97 -22.98 11.35
CA PRO A 38 -11.23 -24.09 10.74
C PRO A 38 -10.14 -23.60 9.76
N ILE A 39 -9.37 -22.58 10.14
CA ILE A 39 -8.27 -22.06 9.30
C ILE A 39 -6.93 -22.71 9.69
N PRO A 40 -5.97 -22.84 8.77
CA PRO A 40 -4.65 -23.40 9.06
C PRO A 40 -3.88 -22.59 10.12
N GLU A 41 -3.25 -23.29 11.06
CA GLU A 41 -2.43 -22.67 12.10
C GLU A 41 -0.97 -22.52 11.66
N GLY A 42 -0.31 -21.45 12.13
CA GLY A 42 1.12 -21.23 11.93
C GLY A 42 1.54 -20.91 10.48
N VAL A 43 0.59 -20.56 9.61
CA VAL A 43 0.88 -20.23 8.21
C VAL A 43 1.21 -18.75 8.04
N VAL A 44 2.29 -18.47 7.31
CA VAL A 44 2.71 -17.12 6.92
C VAL A 44 2.49 -16.97 5.41
N ILE A 45 1.79 -15.91 5.02
CA ILE A 45 1.49 -15.57 3.61
C ILE A 45 2.22 -14.29 3.26
N ASN A 46 2.96 -14.30 2.15
CA ASN A 46 3.80 -13.18 1.71
C ASN A 46 3.27 -12.50 0.45
N ASP A 47 2.10 -12.88 -0.05
CA ASP A 47 1.44 -12.21 -1.18
C ASP A 47 1.20 -10.72 -0.89
N MET A 48 1.23 -9.88 -1.93
CA MET A 48 0.83 -8.49 -1.81
C MET A 48 -0.66 -8.41 -1.48
N THR A 49 -1.01 -7.66 -0.43
CA THR A 49 -2.37 -7.41 0.05
C THR A 49 -2.55 -5.95 0.40
N GLU A 50 -3.79 -5.46 0.36
CA GLU A 50 -4.15 -4.09 0.69
C GLU A 50 -5.25 -4.05 1.75
N MET A 51 -5.36 -2.96 2.51
CA MET A 51 -6.41 -2.83 3.53
C MET A 51 -7.84 -2.89 2.94
N VAL A 52 -8.01 -2.50 1.67
CA VAL A 52 -9.29 -2.61 0.95
C VAL A 52 -9.75 -4.07 0.75
N ASP A 53 -8.84 -5.05 0.87
CA ASP A 53 -9.13 -6.48 0.76
C ASP A 53 -9.85 -7.02 1.99
N LEU A 54 -9.83 -6.30 3.10
CA LEU A 54 -10.52 -6.70 4.33
C LEU A 54 -12.03 -6.77 4.13
N LEU A 55 -12.61 -5.83 3.39
CA LEU A 55 -14.06 -5.78 3.14
C LEU A 55 -14.59 -7.05 2.44
N PRO A 56 -14.11 -7.44 1.23
CA PRO A 56 -14.54 -8.67 0.58
C PRO A 56 -14.18 -9.94 1.36
N THR A 57 -13.12 -9.88 2.18
CA THR A 57 -12.75 -11.00 3.04
C THR A 57 -13.76 -11.21 4.16
N VAL A 58 -14.19 -10.14 4.83
CA VAL A 58 -15.22 -10.20 5.88
C VAL A 58 -16.55 -10.70 5.32
N PHE A 59 -16.95 -10.26 4.12
CA PHE A 59 -18.14 -10.81 3.46
C PHE A 59 -18.03 -12.31 3.22
N GLY A 60 -16.89 -12.78 2.70
CA GLY A 60 -16.61 -14.20 2.51
C GLY A 60 -16.62 -15.01 3.81
N LEU A 61 -16.06 -14.47 4.90
CA LEU A 61 -16.07 -15.10 6.22
C LEU A 61 -17.48 -15.20 6.81
N CYS A 62 -18.31 -14.17 6.59
CA CYS A 62 -19.68 -14.13 7.10
C CYS A 62 -20.70 -14.86 6.20
N GLY A 63 -20.30 -15.33 5.02
CA GLY A 63 -21.20 -15.92 4.03
C GLY A 63 -22.23 -14.91 3.46
N VAL A 64 -21.88 -13.62 3.48
CA VAL A 64 -22.73 -12.54 2.96
C VAL A 64 -22.36 -12.29 1.50
N PRO A 65 -23.34 -12.11 0.59
CA PRO A 65 -23.04 -11.78 -0.80
C PRO A 65 -22.41 -10.40 -0.94
N GLU A 66 -21.64 -10.19 -2.00
CA GLU A 66 -21.08 -8.90 -2.36
C GLU A 66 -22.20 -7.98 -2.86
N LEU A 67 -22.49 -6.90 -2.13
CA LEU A 67 -23.66 -6.04 -2.41
C LEU A 67 -23.34 -4.79 -3.24
N TYR A 68 -22.07 -4.37 -3.26
CA TYR A 68 -21.65 -3.11 -3.88
C TYR A 68 -20.27 -3.25 -4.52
N PRO A 69 -19.94 -2.42 -5.52
CA PRO A 69 -18.58 -2.35 -6.06
C PRO A 69 -17.58 -1.90 -4.99
N TYR A 70 -16.41 -2.52 -4.98
CA TYR A 70 -15.26 -2.14 -4.16
C TYR A 70 -13.97 -2.49 -4.90
N ASN A 71 -12.86 -1.92 -4.44
CA ASN A 71 -11.56 -2.06 -5.08
C ASN A 71 -10.73 -3.25 -4.54
N GLY A 72 -11.16 -3.84 -3.42
CA GLY A 72 -10.50 -4.99 -2.82
C GLY A 72 -10.75 -6.31 -3.53
N LYS A 73 -9.86 -7.27 -3.29
CA LYS A 73 -9.97 -8.67 -3.71
C LYS A 73 -9.99 -9.53 -2.45
N SER A 74 -10.89 -10.51 -2.37
CA SER A 74 -11.01 -11.34 -1.16
C SER A 74 -9.72 -12.11 -0.86
N LEU A 75 -9.31 -12.15 0.41
CA LEU A 75 -8.19 -12.94 0.94
C LEU A 75 -8.61 -14.39 1.24
N MET A 76 -9.88 -14.75 1.08
CA MET A 76 -10.37 -16.11 1.32
C MET A 76 -9.59 -17.22 0.58
N PRO A 77 -9.17 -17.04 -0.69
CA PRO A 77 -8.35 -18.04 -1.37
C PRO A 77 -6.97 -18.24 -0.71
N LEU A 78 -6.40 -17.18 -0.14
CA LEU A 78 -5.16 -17.24 0.63
C LEU A 78 -5.37 -17.96 1.97
N ILE A 79 -6.44 -17.61 2.70
CA ILE A 79 -6.80 -18.22 3.99
C ILE A 79 -7.04 -19.74 3.82
N ASN A 80 -7.65 -20.15 2.70
CA ASN A 80 -7.93 -21.55 2.39
C ASN A 80 -6.77 -22.29 1.70
N LEU A 81 -5.61 -21.65 1.53
CA LEU A 81 -4.42 -22.22 0.89
C LEU A 81 -4.71 -22.83 -0.48
N VAL A 82 -5.49 -22.13 -1.31
CA VAL A 82 -5.80 -22.58 -2.68
C VAL A 82 -4.49 -22.65 -3.47
N SER A 83 -4.10 -23.87 -3.84
CA SER A 83 -2.82 -24.14 -4.51
C SER A 83 -2.67 -23.33 -5.81
N GLY A 84 -1.52 -22.67 -5.96
CA GLY A 84 -1.18 -21.87 -7.15
C GLY A 84 -1.90 -20.54 -7.26
N TYR A 85 -2.71 -20.14 -6.27
CA TYR A 85 -3.33 -18.83 -6.24
C TYR A 85 -2.30 -17.75 -5.92
N LYS A 86 -2.21 -16.73 -6.79
CA LYS A 86 -1.47 -15.49 -6.57
C LYS A 86 -2.47 -14.35 -6.38
N HIS A 87 -2.37 -13.59 -5.29
CA HIS A 87 -3.39 -12.59 -4.95
C HIS A 87 -3.31 -11.34 -5.82
N LYS A 88 -2.33 -10.47 -5.55
CA LYS A 88 -2.02 -9.26 -6.33
C LYS A 88 -0.54 -9.25 -6.66
N GLU A 89 -0.22 -8.60 -7.77
CA GLU A 89 1.17 -8.34 -8.13
C GLU A 89 1.69 -7.07 -7.45
N PHE A 90 0.85 -6.03 -7.42
CA PHE A 90 1.16 -4.74 -6.83
C PHE A 90 0.18 -4.38 -5.70
N ALA A 91 0.66 -3.60 -4.74
CA ALA A 91 -0.15 -2.82 -3.81
C ALA A 91 0.06 -1.32 -4.09
N PHE A 92 -1.03 -0.58 -3.97
CA PHE A 92 -1.13 0.83 -4.24
C PHE A 92 -1.41 1.61 -2.95
N LEU A 93 -0.78 2.77 -2.83
CA LEU A 93 -0.90 3.63 -1.66
C LEU A 93 -1.13 5.06 -2.10
N GLU A 94 -1.98 5.78 -1.38
CA GLU A 94 -2.23 7.20 -1.59
C GLU A 94 -2.15 7.97 -0.29
N GLY A 95 -1.64 9.18 -0.38
CA GLY A 95 -1.62 10.13 0.72
C GLY A 95 -1.52 11.57 0.21
N GLY A 96 -1.55 12.50 1.15
CA GLY A 96 -1.42 13.93 0.91
C GLY A 96 -2.68 14.53 0.29
N PHE A 97 -2.54 15.77 -0.18
CA PHE A 97 -3.66 16.58 -0.64
C PHE A 97 -3.44 17.10 -2.04
N LEU A 98 -4.52 17.09 -2.83
CA LEU A 98 -4.59 17.89 -4.05
C LEU A 98 -4.72 19.38 -3.67
N PRO A 99 -4.33 20.31 -4.57
CA PRO A 99 -4.45 21.76 -4.34
C PRO A 99 -5.92 22.24 -4.43
N ARG A 100 -6.85 21.55 -3.79
CA ARG A 100 -8.30 21.83 -3.81
C ARG A 100 -8.83 21.84 -2.38
N GLY A 101 -8.82 23.01 -1.73
CA GLY A 101 -9.38 23.19 -0.39
C GLY A 101 -8.61 24.21 0.45
N LYS A 102 -9.28 24.79 1.45
CA LYS A 102 -8.68 25.69 2.44
C LYS A 102 -8.78 25.06 3.83
N THR A 103 -7.82 24.22 4.21
CA THR A 103 -7.60 23.82 5.61
C THR A 103 -6.17 24.21 6.01
N LEU A 104 -5.85 24.22 7.31
CA LEU A 104 -4.51 24.56 7.82
C LEU A 104 -3.39 23.68 7.20
N GLN A 105 -3.71 22.44 6.84
CA GLN A 105 -2.78 21.54 6.14
C GLN A 105 -2.48 22.02 4.70
N HIS A 106 -3.34 22.85 4.10
CA HIS A 106 -3.17 23.39 2.75
C HIS A 106 -2.36 24.70 2.70
N GLU A 107 -1.89 25.23 3.84
CA GLU A 107 -1.08 26.47 3.85
C GLU A 107 0.29 26.25 3.18
N LYS A 108 0.82 25.03 3.24
CA LYS A 108 2.05 24.62 2.56
C LYS A 108 1.84 23.33 1.77
N ILE A 109 0.97 23.38 0.75
CA ILE A 109 0.67 22.23 -0.13
C ILE A 109 1.94 21.55 -0.69
N GLN A 110 3.03 22.28 -0.90
CA GLN A 110 4.30 21.72 -1.39
C GLN A 110 4.87 20.60 -0.49
N ILE A 111 4.63 20.64 0.84
CA ILE A 111 5.14 19.63 1.79
C ILE A 111 4.14 18.51 2.12
N VAL A 112 2.86 18.70 1.81
CA VAL A 112 1.80 17.70 2.06
C VAL A 112 1.05 17.33 0.78
N GLY A 113 1.66 17.62 -0.38
CA GLY A 113 1.08 17.37 -1.68
C GLY A 113 0.76 15.90 -1.88
N LYS A 114 -0.15 15.62 -2.81
CA LYS A 114 -0.52 14.25 -3.15
C LYS A 114 0.74 13.43 -3.44
N ALA A 115 0.81 12.29 -2.78
CA ALA A 115 1.83 11.27 -2.96
C ALA A 115 1.12 9.96 -3.25
N THR A 116 1.66 9.21 -4.20
CA THR A 116 1.14 7.92 -4.62
C THR A 116 2.27 6.93 -4.73
N ALA A 117 2.03 5.66 -4.44
CA ALA A 117 3.06 4.64 -4.57
C ALA A 117 2.51 3.33 -5.13
N CYS A 118 3.35 2.63 -5.89
CA CYS A 118 3.13 1.28 -6.37
C CYS A 118 4.26 0.39 -5.87
N ARG A 119 3.91 -0.77 -5.31
CA ARG A 119 4.86 -1.69 -4.67
C ARG A 119 4.62 -3.12 -5.07
N ASP A 120 5.68 -3.86 -5.34
CA ASP A 120 5.68 -5.32 -5.37
C ASP A 120 6.65 -5.88 -4.31
N LEU A 121 6.95 -7.17 -4.32
CA LEU A 121 7.84 -7.80 -3.34
C LEU A 121 9.30 -7.35 -3.42
N GLU A 122 9.73 -6.74 -4.53
CA GLU A 122 11.11 -6.37 -4.80
C GLU A 122 11.33 -4.86 -4.84
N TRP A 123 10.31 -4.08 -5.21
CA TRP A 123 10.44 -2.67 -5.53
C TRP A 123 9.30 -1.83 -4.98
N THR A 124 9.62 -0.58 -4.62
CA THR A 124 8.67 0.48 -4.30
C THR A 124 8.96 1.67 -5.21
N TYR A 125 7.97 2.13 -5.95
CA TYR A 125 8.02 3.41 -6.65
C TYR A 125 7.06 4.40 -5.99
N VAL A 126 7.55 5.59 -5.65
CA VAL A 126 6.77 6.69 -5.08
C VAL A 126 6.76 7.85 -6.07
N HIS A 127 5.58 8.32 -6.42
CA HIS A 127 5.38 9.57 -7.13
C HIS A 127 4.86 10.63 -6.17
N ARG A 128 5.45 11.82 -6.24
CA ARG A 128 5.04 12.99 -5.46
C ARG A 128 4.73 14.11 -6.42
N LEU A 129 3.63 14.81 -6.18
CA LEU A 129 3.15 15.85 -7.08
C LEU A 129 4.16 17.00 -7.30
N TYR A 130 5.01 17.28 -6.31
CA TYR A 130 5.93 18.42 -6.31
C TYR A 130 7.41 18.02 -6.28
N GLU A 131 7.72 16.73 -6.33
CA GLU A 131 9.09 16.22 -6.21
C GLU A 131 9.37 15.19 -7.30
N MET A 132 10.65 14.82 -7.46
CA MET A 132 10.98 13.73 -8.38
C MET A 132 10.51 12.40 -7.80
N GLY A 133 10.09 11.50 -8.69
CA GLY A 133 9.72 10.15 -8.28
C GLY A 133 10.90 9.39 -7.67
N GLU A 134 10.61 8.63 -6.62
CA GLU A 134 11.56 7.87 -5.82
C GLU A 134 11.42 6.38 -6.12
N LEU A 135 12.54 5.67 -6.26
CA LEU A 135 12.55 4.21 -6.44
C LEU A 135 13.38 3.59 -5.32
N PHE A 136 12.85 2.53 -4.69
CA PHE A 136 13.49 1.80 -3.61
C PHE A 136 13.53 0.30 -3.91
N ASP A 137 14.66 -0.33 -3.60
CA ASP A 137 14.90 -1.77 -3.73
C ASP A 137 14.58 -2.45 -2.39
N ARG A 138 13.41 -3.06 -2.28
CA ARG A 138 12.91 -3.67 -1.04
C ARG A 138 13.66 -4.96 -0.68
N LYS A 139 14.28 -5.60 -1.67
CA LYS A 139 15.01 -6.85 -1.49
C LYS A 139 16.37 -6.62 -0.86
N ASN A 140 17.10 -5.62 -1.34
CA ASN A 140 18.45 -5.30 -0.87
C ASN A 140 18.48 -4.15 0.14
N ASP A 141 17.43 -3.34 0.22
CA ASP A 141 17.24 -2.28 1.22
C ASP A 141 15.80 -2.31 1.80
N PRO A 142 15.49 -3.29 2.67
CA PRO A 142 14.14 -3.46 3.23
C PRO A 142 13.61 -2.26 4.03
N LYS A 143 14.50 -1.35 4.45
CA LYS A 143 14.14 -0.12 5.18
C LYS A 143 13.89 1.07 4.25
N GLU A 144 14.07 0.89 2.94
CA GLU A 144 13.87 1.93 1.92
C GLU A 144 14.67 3.22 2.25
N GLY A 145 15.86 3.08 2.84
CA GLY A 145 16.68 4.21 3.28
C GLY A 145 17.52 4.84 2.17
N LYS A 146 17.64 4.17 1.01
CA LYS A 146 18.45 4.59 -0.12
C LYS A 146 17.62 4.61 -1.39
N GLN A 147 17.37 5.81 -1.89
CA GLN A 147 16.81 6.01 -3.22
C GLN A 147 17.76 5.46 -4.29
N LYS A 148 17.22 4.71 -5.23
CA LYS A 148 17.91 4.26 -6.44
C LYS A 148 17.78 5.29 -7.55
N ALA A 149 18.86 5.44 -8.32
CA ALA A 149 18.82 6.21 -9.56
C ALA A 149 17.96 5.49 -10.60
N ASP A 150 17.62 6.19 -11.67
CA ASP A 150 16.71 5.75 -12.74
C ASP A 150 17.03 4.34 -13.27
N GLU A 151 16.25 3.33 -12.87
CA GLU A 151 16.36 1.94 -13.30
C GLU A 151 15.14 1.55 -14.16
N PRO A 152 15.24 0.55 -15.07
CA PRO A 152 14.12 0.10 -15.91
C PRO A 152 12.83 -0.22 -15.14
N GLN A 153 12.97 -0.69 -13.90
CA GLN A 153 11.89 -1.02 -12.97
C GLN A 153 11.02 0.19 -12.64
N ARG A 154 11.61 1.39 -12.61
CA ARG A 154 10.87 2.64 -12.43
C ARG A 154 9.81 2.80 -13.51
N SER A 155 10.16 2.53 -14.77
CA SER A 155 9.24 2.67 -15.90
C SER A 155 8.08 1.68 -15.82
N VAL A 156 8.35 0.43 -15.42
CA VAL A 156 7.31 -0.60 -15.25
C VAL A 156 6.32 -0.20 -14.15
N LEU A 157 6.83 0.18 -12.99
CA LEU A 157 6.00 0.60 -11.85
C LEU A 157 5.27 1.91 -12.15
N HIS A 158 5.90 2.84 -12.84
CA HIS A 158 5.26 4.07 -13.30
C HIS A 158 4.09 3.76 -14.24
N VAL A 159 4.25 2.87 -15.21
CA VAL A 159 3.17 2.46 -16.12
C VAL A 159 2.02 1.82 -15.34
N SER A 160 2.31 0.84 -14.47
CA SER A 160 1.28 0.20 -13.64
C SER A 160 0.52 1.23 -12.79
N MET A 161 1.24 2.20 -12.23
CA MET A 161 0.68 3.28 -11.45
C MET A 161 -0.15 4.25 -12.29
N SER A 162 0.29 4.59 -13.51
CA SER A 162 -0.48 5.38 -14.47
C SER A 162 -1.74 4.66 -14.95
N GLU A 163 -1.72 3.33 -15.11
CA GLU A 163 -2.92 2.56 -15.43
C GLU A 163 -3.92 2.57 -14.27
N HIS A 164 -3.44 2.49 -13.03
CA HIS A 164 -4.28 2.54 -11.84
C HIS A 164 -4.87 3.94 -11.58
N TRP A 165 -4.07 5.00 -11.75
CA TRP A 165 -4.45 6.40 -11.50
C TRP A 165 -4.34 7.27 -12.76
N TRP A 166 -4.93 6.81 -13.86
CA TRP A 166 -4.80 7.46 -15.18
C TRP A 166 -5.17 8.95 -15.18
N GLN A 167 -6.16 9.37 -14.39
CA GLN A 167 -6.60 10.77 -14.34
C GLN A 167 -5.79 11.67 -13.40
N GLU A 168 -4.91 11.10 -12.58
CA GLU A 168 -4.22 11.85 -11.51
C GLU A 168 -2.72 11.95 -11.72
N ILE A 169 -2.14 11.10 -12.59
CA ILE A 169 -0.69 11.01 -12.85
C ILE A 169 -0.34 11.43 -14.28
N SER A 170 -1.34 11.70 -15.14
CA SER A 170 -1.18 12.18 -16.53
C SER A 170 -0.94 13.69 -16.64
#